data_AF-A0A838GHX1-F1
#
_entry.id   AF-A0A838GHX1-F1
#
_cell.length_a   1.000
_cell.length_b   1.000
_cell.length_c   1.000
_cell.angle_alpha   90.00
_cell.angle_beta   90.00
_cell.angle_gamma   90.00
#
_symmetry.space_group_name_H-M   'P 1'
#
loop_
_entity.id
_entity.type
_entity.pdbx_description
1 polymer ?
#
loop_
_entity_poly.entity_id
_entity_poly.type
_entity_poly.pdbx_seq_one_letter_code
_entity_poly.pdbx_strand_id
1 'polypeptide(L)'
;MERRPSRDSLVVAIWSLLLAAVAFAPLLASRGVALRGDMVFVPRQPLKGAWLGLDGWVAGAVPADFLVALGTVVAPGDILQKVALVVIVVLAGTGAGALLSDLSVVARLAAATFYIWNPFVYERLLVGDWTFLVGYACLPWIAWAARRVTTGLIGGVAPVVVFLAIAGWTSPVGGVLGLVLAVLVLARRNGRAALVVLLAGIVVNLPWIIPGLFRPGGPTGSAESVEAFAVNAETPLGVIGSALTLGGVWDSAAYVPGRDNIVVALVALLLTLAALAGTALAARRWDAGTVGAIAVLAVIGLVIALLGGLEATRSLIESLADDVPGGAVLADGHVWLAPLALLLAVGFGALAGLVATEVGERAGGGLVAL
;
A
#
# COMPACT_ATOMS: atom_id res chain seq x y z
N MET A 1 31.24 -3.58 15.62
CA MET A 1 31.08 -2.89 14.32
C MET A 1 29.80 -2.07 14.37
N GLU A 2 29.91 -0.75 14.58
CA GLU A 2 28.76 0.17 14.45
C GLU A 2 28.25 0.16 13.01
N ARG A 3 27.13 -0.51 12.75
CA ARG A 3 26.43 -0.41 11.47
C ARG A 3 25.95 1.03 11.34
N ARG A 4 26.54 1.80 10.42
CA ARG A 4 26.09 3.17 10.14
C ARG A 4 24.73 3.09 9.42
N PRO A 5 23.62 3.53 10.03
CA PRO A 5 22.27 3.39 9.46
C PRO A 5 22.11 4.08 8.09
N SER A 6 23.03 4.97 7.71
CA SER A 6 23.07 5.61 6.39
C SER A 6 23.44 4.65 5.26
N ARG A 7 24.40 3.72 5.45
CA ARG A 7 24.84 2.80 4.39
C ARG A 7 23.75 1.80 4.02
N ASP A 8 23.15 1.16 5.02
CA ASP A 8 22.10 0.16 4.79
C ASP A 8 20.86 0.80 4.15
N SER A 9 20.55 2.06 4.50
CA SER A 9 19.44 2.79 3.87
C SER A 9 19.73 3.13 2.39
N LEU A 10 20.97 3.48 2.06
CA LEU A 10 21.38 3.67 0.67
C LEU A 10 21.31 2.35 -0.12
N VAL A 11 21.72 1.23 0.48
CA VAL A 11 21.61 -0.10 -0.16
C VAL A 11 20.16 -0.45 -0.47
N VAL A 12 19.23 -0.22 0.46
CA VAL A 12 17.80 -0.43 0.22
C VAL A 12 17.29 0.50 -0.89
N ALA A 13 17.68 1.78 -0.90
CA ALA A 13 17.26 2.71 -1.94
C ALA A 13 17.73 2.30 -3.34
N ILE A 14 19.00 1.89 -3.46
CA ILE A 14 19.56 1.35 -4.71
C ILE A 14 18.80 0.09 -5.12
N TRP A 15 18.53 -0.82 -4.17
CA TRP A 15 17.77 -2.04 -4.44
C TRP A 15 16.36 -1.75 -4.95
N SER A 16 15.63 -0.83 -4.31
CA SER A 16 14.29 -0.44 -4.75
C SER A 16 14.31 0.24 -6.13
N LEU A 17 15.34 1.04 -6.43
CA LEU A 17 15.52 1.63 -7.75
C LEU A 17 15.83 0.56 -8.82
N LEU A 18 16.65 -0.44 -8.49
CA LEU A 18 16.93 -1.56 -9.38
C LEU A 18 15.66 -2.37 -9.67
N LEU A 19 14.85 -2.66 -8.66
CA LEU A 19 13.56 -3.34 -8.85
C LEU A 19 12.61 -2.51 -9.72
N ALA A 20 12.54 -1.19 -9.52
CA ALA A 20 11.75 -0.30 -10.38
C ALA A 20 12.26 -0.32 -11.83
N ALA A 21 13.58 -0.24 -12.02
CA ALA A 21 14.19 -0.27 -13.35
C ALA A 21 13.92 -1.61 -14.06
N VAL A 22 13.97 -2.74 -13.35
CA VAL A 22 13.65 -4.06 -13.89
C VAL A 22 12.16 -4.16 -14.24
N ALA A 23 11.27 -3.77 -13.31
CA ALA A 23 9.82 -3.84 -13.50
C ALA A 23 9.35 -3.00 -14.69
N PHE A 24 9.97 -1.83 -14.89
CA PHE A 24 9.58 -0.89 -15.94
C PHE A 24 10.58 -0.80 -17.10
N ALA A 25 11.53 -1.73 -17.23
CA ALA A 25 12.60 -1.62 -18.23
C ALA A 25 12.09 -1.33 -19.66
N PRO A 26 11.08 -2.05 -20.20
CA PRO A 26 10.55 -1.74 -21.54
C PRO A 26 9.89 -0.36 -21.64
N LEU A 27 9.20 0.07 -20.58
CA LEU A 27 8.53 1.37 -20.52
C LEU A 27 9.53 2.53 -20.41
N LEU A 28 10.60 2.35 -19.65
CA LEU A 28 11.66 3.33 -19.46
C LEU A 28 12.53 3.47 -20.72
N ALA A 29 12.70 2.38 -21.48
CA ALA A 29 13.45 2.37 -22.74
C ALA A 29 12.66 2.91 -23.94
N SER A 30 11.32 2.90 -23.88
CA SER A 30 10.46 3.39 -24.96
C SER A 30 10.08 4.86 -24.80
N ARG A 31 9.58 5.47 -25.88
CA ARG A 31 8.95 6.81 -25.83
C ARG A 31 7.43 6.67 -25.67
N GLY A 32 6.79 7.66 -25.06
CA GLY A 32 5.35 7.66 -24.84
C GLY A 32 4.93 7.12 -23.47
N VAL A 33 3.63 6.94 -23.32
CA VAL A 33 2.93 6.57 -22.08
C VAL A 33 2.48 5.11 -22.10
N ALA A 34 2.39 4.49 -20.93
CA ALA A 34 1.64 3.26 -20.73
C ALA A 34 0.15 3.61 -20.63
N LEU A 35 -0.65 3.22 -21.63
CA LEU A 35 -2.11 3.34 -21.58
C LEU A 35 -2.71 2.03 -21.07
N ARG A 36 -2.99 1.99 -19.77
CA ARG A 36 -3.58 0.83 -19.08
C ARG A 36 -4.60 1.32 -18.06
N GLY A 37 -5.85 0.89 -18.22
CA GLY A 37 -6.98 1.30 -17.38
C GLY A 37 -6.94 2.79 -17.05
N ASP A 38 -6.81 3.12 -15.76
CA ASP A 38 -6.86 4.49 -15.24
C ASP A 38 -5.53 5.28 -15.34
N MET A 39 -4.48 4.71 -15.94
CA MET A 39 -3.22 5.42 -16.24
C MET A 39 -3.37 6.34 -17.46
N VAL A 40 -4.25 7.34 -17.36
CA VAL A 40 -4.50 8.32 -18.43
C VAL A 40 -3.57 9.52 -18.27
N PHE A 41 -2.41 9.46 -18.91
CA PHE A 41 -1.48 10.59 -19.02
C PHE A 41 -1.50 11.15 -20.44
N VAL A 42 -1.71 12.46 -20.56
CA VAL A 42 -1.65 13.20 -21.83
C VAL A 42 -0.45 14.14 -21.85
N PRO A 43 0.11 14.48 -23.02
CA PRO A 43 1.33 15.31 -23.10
C PRO A 43 1.24 16.62 -22.30
N ARG A 44 0.07 17.26 -22.31
CA ARG A 44 -0.28 18.39 -21.45
C ARG A 44 -1.70 18.21 -20.95
N GLN A 45 -1.86 18.09 -19.64
CA GLN A 45 -3.18 17.95 -19.03
C GLN A 45 -3.75 19.36 -18.78
N PRO A 46 -4.91 19.70 -19.35
CA PRO A 46 -5.47 21.04 -19.21
C PRO A 46 -5.90 21.28 -17.76
N LEU A 47 -5.62 22.46 -17.21
CA LEU A 47 -6.20 22.89 -15.93
C LEU A 47 -7.69 23.20 -16.17
N LYS A 48 -8.57 22.53 -15.42
CA LYS A 48 -10.02 22.66 -15.48
C LYS A 48 -10.57 22.82 -14.06
N GLY A 49 -11.65 23.57 -13.89
CA GLY A 49 -12.38 23.66 -12.61
C GLY A 49 -12.87 22.30 -12.09
N ALA A 50 -13.12 21.36 -13.01
CA ALA A 50 -13.40 19.96 -12.70
C ALA A 50 -12.33 19.30 -11.83
N TRP A 51 -11.05 19.65 -12.02
CA TRP A 51 -9.95 19.11 -11.22
C TRP A 51 -9.87 19.67 -9.80
N LEU A 52 -10.69 20.67 -9.50
CA LEU A 52 -10.87 21.24 -8.16
C LEU A 52 -12.20 20.80 -7.53
N GLY A 53 -12.94 19.89 -8.19
CA GLY A 53 -14.26 19.45 -7.75
C GLY A 53 -15.34 20.52 -7.86
N LEU A 54 -15.13 21.55 -8.71
CA LEU A 54 -16.02 22.70 -8.85
C LEU A 54 -17.08 22.53 -9.95
N ASP A 55 -17.09 21.38 -10.64
CA ASP A 55 -18.00 21.11 -11.76
C ASP A 55 -19.25 20.30 -11.37
N GLY A 56 -19.37 19.92 -10.09
CA GLY A 56 -20.52 19.18 -9.56
C GLY A 56 -20.57 17.70 -9.93
N TRP A 57 -19.55 17.18 -10.64
CA TRP A 57 -19.45 15.76 -11.00
C TRP A 57 -18.75 14.94 -9.91
N VAL A 58 -18.73 13.61 -10.06
CA VAL A 58 -18.02 12.71 -9.14
C VAL A 58 -16.53 13.08 -9.15
N ALA A 59 -16.03 13.60 -8.02
CA ALA A 59 -14.62 13.84 -7.80
C ALA A 59 -13.86 12.50 -7.65
N GLY A 60 -13.76 11.73 -8.74
CA GLY A 60 -13.07 10.43 -8.74
C GLY A 60 -11.55 10.55 -8.77
N ALA A 61 -11.03 11.67 -9.30
CA ALA A 61 -9.59 11.89 -9.50
C ALA A 61 -9.06 13.22 -8.93
N VAL A 62 -9.88 13.96 -8.16
CA VAL A 62 -9.49 15.22 -7.52
C VAL A 62 -9.02 14.95 -6.10
N PRO A 63 -7.78 15.33 -5.68
CA PRO A 63 -6.87 16.29 -6.31
C PRO A 63 -5.72 15.67 -7.13
N ALA A 64 -5.66 14.36 -7.31
CA ALA A 64 -4.57 13.70 -8.05
C ALA A 64 -4.38 14.27 -9.48
N ASP A 65 -5.45 14.43 -10.25
CA ASP A 65 -5.41 14.99 -11.60
C ASP A 65 -5.03 16.47 -11.63
N PHE A 66 -5.36 17.22 -10.58
CA PHE A 66 -4.87 18.59 -10.43
C PHE A 66 -3.35 18.62 -10.25
N LEU A 67 -2.80 17.71 -9.43
CA LEU A 67 -1.34 17.58 -9.27
C LEU A 67 -0.66 17.16 -10.56
N VAL A 68 -1.27 16.25 -11.35
CA VAL A 68 -0.75 15.88 -12.67
C VAL A 68 -0.80 17.08 -13.62
N ALA A 69 -1.92 17.81 -13.67
CA ALA A 69 -2.05 19.01 -14.49
C ALA A 69 -0.97 20.06 -14.18
N LEU A 70 -0.71 20.32 -12.90
CA LEU A 70 0.40 21.19 -12.47
C LEU A 70 1.77 20.62 -12.87
N GLY A 71 1.98 19.32 -12.70
CA GLY A 71 3.21 18.64 -13.13
C GLY A 71 3.46 18.79 -14.63
N THR A 72 2.39 18.74 -15.44
CA THR A 72 2.50 18.89 -16.90
C THR A 72 2.86 20.30 -17.38
N VAL A 73 2.87 21.29 -16.48
CA VAL A 73 3.44 22.62 -16.75
C VAL A 73 4.98 22.54 -16.85
N VAL A 74 5.60 21.66 -16.06
CA VAL A 74 7.07 21.55 -15.94
C VAL A 74 7.65 20.47 -16.84
N ALA A 75 6.97 19.31 -16.95
CA ALA A 75 7.43 18.18 -17.73
C ALA A 75 6.30 17.56 -18.54
N PRO A 76 6.55 17.03 -19.76
CA PRO A 76 5.57 16.25 -20.50
C PRO A 76 4.94 15.11 -19.69
N GLY A 77 3.67 14.81 -19.96
CA GLY A 77 2.92 13.78 -19.23
C GLY A 77 3.53 12.36 -19.30
N ASP A 78 4.26 12.03 -20.36
CA ASP A 78 4.96 10.74 -20.49
C ASP A 78 6.12 10.61 -19.51
N ILE A 79 6.89 11.69 -19.35
CA ILE A 79 7.95 11.76 -18.33
C ILE A 79 7.33 11.73 -16.94
N LEU A 80 6.26 12.48 -16.72
CA LEU A 80 5.59 12.54 -15.42
C LEU A 80 5.05 11.17 -14.99
N GLN A 81 4.43 10.41 -15.91
CA GLN A 81 3.97 9.06 -15.66
C GLN A 81 5.12 8.14 -15.23
N LYS A 82 6.22 8.13 -16.01
CA LYS A 82 7.38 7.26 -15.71
C LYS A 82 8.01 7.60 -14.36
N VAL A 83 8.13 8.89 -14.06
CA VAL A 83 8.62 9.36 -12.76
C VAL A 83 7.68 8.91 -11.64
N ALA A 84 6.36 9.07 -11.81
CA ALA A 84 5.39 8.65 -10.81
C ALA A 84 5.49 7.14 -10.52
N LEU A 85 5.56 6.30 -11.55
CA LEU A 85 5.69 4.84 -11.40
C LEU A 85 6.98 4.43 -10.68
N VAL A 86 8.12 5.05 -11.04
CA VAL A 86 9.40 4.80 -10.37
C VAL A 86 9.35 5.27 -8.92
N VAL A 87 8.78 6.45 -8.66
CA VAL A 87 8.65 7.01 -7.31
C VAL A 87 7.78 6.11 -6.44
N ILE A 88 6.66 5.59 -6.93
CA ILE A 88 5.81 4.64 -6.19
C ILE A 88 6.62 3.44 -5.70
N VAL A 89 7.35 2.79 -6.62
CA VAL A 89 8.13 1.58 -6.29
C VAL A 89 9.27 1.91 -5.33
N VAL A 90 10.02 2.99 -5.58
CA VAL A 90 11.12 3.42 -4.72
C VAL A 90 10.61 3.80 -3.33
N LEU A 91 9.51 4.55 -3.25
CA LEU A 91 8.90 4.98 -1.98
C LEU A 91 8.40 3.77 -1.19
N ALA A 92 7.73 2.82 -1.83
CA ALA A 92 7.25 1.59 -1.19
C ALA A 92 8.42 0.77 -0.60
N GLY A 93 9.46 0.49 -1.41
CA GLY A 93 10.59 -0.33 -0.97
C GLY A 93 11.44 0.35 0.10
N THR A 94 11.77 1.63 -0.09
CA THR A 94 12.53 2.40 0.91
C THR A 94 11.77 2.56 2.21
N GLY A 95 10.44 2.74 2.15
CA GLY A 95 9.58 2.78 3.32
C GLY A 95 9.57 1.46 4.08
N ALA A 96 9.31 0.35 3.38
CA ALA A 96 9.31 -0.98 4.00
C ALA A 96 10.66 -1.31 4.64
N GLY A 97 11.77 -0.99 3.95
CA GLY A 97 13.11 -1.15 4.51
C GLY A 97 13.44 -0.15 5.63
N ALA A 98 12.91 1.08 5.61
CA ALA A 98 13.09 2.06 6.69
C ALA A 98 12.32 1.66 7.95
N LEU A 99 11.12 1.10 7.80
CA LEU A 99 10.32 0.58 8.92
C LEU A 99 11.12 -0.43 9.74
N LEU A 100 11.85 -1.33 9.07
CA LEU A 100 12.72 -2.33 9.70
C LEU A 100 14.17 -1.86 9.88
N SER A 101 14.43 -0.55 10.05
CA SER A 101 15.78 0.01 10.14
C SER A 101 16.66 -0.58 11.24
N ASP A 102 16.03 -1.16 12.26
CA ASP A 102 16.71 -1.73 13.44
C ASP A 102 17.06 -3.21 13.25
N LEU A 103 16.61 -3.81 12.13
CA LEU A 103 16.91 -5.19 11.76
C LEU A 103 18.07 -5.25 10.74
N SER A 104 18.46 -6.46 10.37
CA SER A 104 19.54 -6.66 9.41
C SER A 104 19.22 -6.08 8.03
N VAL A 105 20.25 -5.71 7.26
CA VAL A 105 20.07 -5.26 5.86
C VAL A 105 19.31 -6.30 5.02
N VAL A 106 19.51 -7.59 5.29
CA VAL A 106 18.77 -8.68 4.64
C VAL A 106 17.27 -8.59 4.94
N ALA A 107 16.89 -8.34 6.20
CA ALA A 107 15.49 -8.15 6.57
C ALA A 107 14.86 -6.97 5.82
N ARG A 108 15.60 -5.85 5.72
CA ARG A 108 15.16 -4.64 5.03
C ARG A 108 14.99 -4.85 3.53
N LEU A 109 15.94 -5.53 2.90
CA LEU A 109 15.90 -5.88 1.47
C LEU A 109 14.76 -6.87 1.17
N ALA A 110 14.56 -7.88 2.02
CA ALA A 110 13.49 -8.85 1.87
C ALA A 110 12.11 -8.19 2.02
N ALA A 111 11.91 -7.34 3.02
CA ALA A 111 10.68 -6.57 3.18
C ALA A 111 10.42 -5.63 1.99
N ALA A 112 11.44 -4.90 1.54
CA ALA A 112 11.34 -4.03 0.37
C ALA A 112 10.95 -4.81 -0.89
N THR A 113 11.59 -5.96 -1.12
CA THR A 113 11.30 -6.81 -2.29
C THR A 113 9.88 -7.33 -2.24
N PHE A 114 9.44 -7.90 -1.11
CA PHE A 114 8.08 -8.42 -0.96
C PHE A 114 7.03 -7.33 -1.14
N TYR A 115 7.25 -6.14 -0.56
CA TYR A 115 6.30 -5.03 -0.63
C TYR A 115 6.21 -4.41 -2.03
N ILE A 116 7.28 -4.44 -2.81
CA ILE A 116 7.27 -3.99 -4.21
C ILE A 116 6.70 -5.06 -5.14
N TRP A 117 7.13 -6.31 -4.97
CA TRP A 117 6.98 -7.38 -5.95
C TRP A 117 6.02 -8.45 -5.43
N ASN A 118 4.73 -8.11 -5.45
CA ASN A 118 3.64 -9.00 -5.03
C ASN A 118 2.45 -8.89 -6.02
N PRO A 119 1.52 -9.87 -6.01
CA PRO A 119 0.35 -9.87 -6.89
C PRO A 119 -0.48 -8.59 -6.78
N PHE A 120 -0.66 -8.06 -5.57
CA PHE A 120 -1.44 -6.86 -5.35
C PHE A 120 -0.92 -5.66 -6.13
N VAL A 121 0.39 -5.38 -6.03
CA VAL A 121 1.02 -4.27 -6.77
C VAL A 121 0.95 -4.52 -8.28
N TYR A 122 1.18 -5.75 -8.72
CA TYR A 122 1.10 -6.10 -10.14
C TYR A 122 -0.30 -5.85 -10.71
N GLU A 123 -1.33 -6.37 -10.06
CA GLU A 123 -2.72 -6.23 -10.48
C GLU A 123 -3.17 -4.77 -10.46
N ARG A 124 -2.82 -4.01 -9.42
CA ARG A 124 -3.08 -2.56 -9.34
C ARG A 124 -2.43 -1.78 -10.47
N LEU A 125 -1.17 -2.10 -10.82
CA LEU A 125 -0.47 -1.47 -11.94
C LEU A 125 -1.16 -1.77 -13.28
N LEU A 126 -1.69 -2.99 -13.48
CA LEU A 126 -2.36 -3.37 -14.73
C LEU A 126 -3.75 -2.75 -14.90
N VAL A 127 -4.50 -2.60 -13.81
CA VAL A 127 -5.77 -1.84 -13.80
C VAL A 127 -5.53 -0.34 -13.91
N GLY A 128 -4.30 0.11 -13.69
CA GLY A 128 -3.92 1.51 -13.86
C GLY A 128 -4.11 2.37 -12.61
N ASP A 129 -4.30 1.75 -11.44
CA ASP A 129 -4.63 2.41 -10.18
C ASP A 129 -3.38 2.99 -9.48
N TRP A 130 -2.67 3.85 -10.20
CA TRP A 130 -1.40 4.43 -9.75
C TRP A 130 -1.58 5.41 -8.58
N THR A 131 -2.72 6.09 -8.51
CA THR A 131 -3.03 7.08 -7.46
C THR A 131 -3.23 6.41 -6.10
N PHE A 132 -3.92 5.27 -6.05
CA PHE A 132 -3.97 4.43 -4.86
C PHE A 132 -2.58 3.88 -4.50
N LEU A 133 -1.78 3.44 -5.49
CA LEU A 133 -0.44 2.91 -5.23
C LEU A 133 0.51 3.93 -4.60
N VAL A 134 0.31 5.24 -4.81
CA VAL A 134 1.03 6.27 -4.04
C VAL A 134 0.65 6.20 -2.55
N GLY A 135 -0.64 6.03 -2.23
CA GLY A 135 -1.11 5.85 -0.86
C GLY A 135 -0.59 4.55 -0.23
N TYR A 136 -0.61 3.45 -0.98
CA TYR A 136 0.03 2.18 -0.62
C TYR A 136 1.51 2.39 -0.25
N ALA A 137 2.29 3.04 -1.13
CA ALA A 137 3.71 3.29 -0.91
C ALA A 137 3.99 4.16 0.34
N CYS A 138 3.03 4.98 0.76
CA CYS A 138 3.14 5.79 1.97
C CYS A 138 2.89 5.01 3.27
N LEU A 139 2.14 3.90 3.26
CA LEU A 139 1.82 3.14 4.48
C LEU A 139 3.03 2.75 5.34
N PRO A 140 4.13 2.18 4.80
CA PRO A 140 5.29 1.86 5.63
C PRO A 140 5.99 3.11 6.20
N TRP A 141 5.97 4.24 5.48
CA TRP A 141 6.51 5.51 5.97
C TRP A 141 5.67 6.12 7.07
N ILE A 142 4.35 6.02 6.97
CA ILE A 142 3.41 6.44 8.03
C ILE A 142 3.66 5.61 9.29
N ALA A 143 3.74 4.29 9.17
CA ALA A 143 4.06 3.39 10.29
C ALA A 143 5.43 3.72 10.89
N TRP A 144 6.44 3.94 10.05
CA TRP A 144 7.80 4.30 10.47
C TRP A 144 7.84 5.62 11.24
N ALA A 145 7.22 6.66 10.69
CA ALA A 145 7.18 7.98 11.30
C ALA A 145 6.40 7.94 12.63
N ALA A 146 5.21 7.31 12.64
CA ALA A 146 4.41 7.16 13.84
C ALA A 146 5.17 6.40 14.93
N ARG A 147 5.83 5.29 14.58
CA ARG A 147 6.69 4.53 15.50
C ARG A 147 7.80 5.42 16.08
N ARG A 148 8.49 6.22 15.25
CA ARG A 148 9.54 7.12 15.72
C ARG A 148 9.05 8.24 16.62
N VAL A 149 7.81 8.72 16.44
CA VAL A 149 7.17 9.62 17.41
C VAL A 149 6.98 8.88 18.75
N THR A 150 6.52 7.63 18.73
CA THR A 150 6.32 6.87 19.98
C THR A 150 7.62 6.51 20.71
N THR A 151 8.74 6.41 20.01
CA THR A 151 10.06 6.12 20.61
C THR A 151 10.87 7.38 20.93
N GLY A 152 10.32 8.58 20.68
CA GLY A 152 11.01 9.86 20.92
C GLY A 152 12.17 10.16 19.97
N LEU A 153 12.32 9.39 18.88
CA LEU A 153 13.38 9.57 17.89
C LEU A 153 13.14 10.75 16.95
N ILE A 154 11.91 11.27 16.89
CA ILE A 154 11.56 12.52 16.23
C ILE A 154 10.68 13.38 17.14
N GLY A 155 10.93 14.68 17.17
CA GLY A 155 10.28 15.63 18.09
C GLY A 155 8.85 16.04 17.73
N GLY A 156 8.21 15.42 16.73
CA GLY A 156 6.88 15.83 16.30
C GLY A 156 6.26 14.96 15.22
N VAL A 157 4.97 15.21 14.95
CA VAL A 157 4.15 14.43 14.01
C VAL A 157 4.24 14.89 12.55
N ALA A 158 5.02 15.92 12.26
CA ALA A 158 5.10 16.50 10.91
C ALA A 158 5.43 15.45 9.82
N PRO A 159 6.39 14.52 10.00
CA PRO A 159 6.63 13.48 9.00
C PRO A 159 5.42 12.56 8.78
N VAL A 160 4.66 12.24 9.84
CA VAL A 160 3.42 11.45 9.74
C VAL A 160 2.39 12.20 8.89
N VAL A 161 2.20 13.49 9.17
CA VAL A 161 1.24 14.34 8.46
C VAL A 161 1.62 14.53 6.99
N VAL A 162 2.92 14.62 6.67
CA VAL A 162 3.38 14.72 5.27
C VAL A 162 3.03 13.47 4.47
N PHE A 163 3.37 12.27 4.96
CA PHE A 163 3.03 11.04 4.25
C PHE A 163 1.52 10.79 4.22
N LEU A 164 0.80 11.20 5.27
CA LEU A 164 -0.66 11.16 5.29
C LEU A 164 -1.27 12.12 4.25
N ALA A 165 -0.69 13.32 4.08
CA ALA A 165 -1.08 14.27 3.05
C ALA A 165 -0.91 13.70 1.65
N ILE A 166 0.25 13.09 1.39
CA ILE A 166 0.52 12.42 0.11
C ILE A 166 -0.50 11.30 -0.13
N ALA A 167 -0.69 10.40 0.84
CA ALA A 167 -1.61 9.27 0.70
C ALA A 167 -3.07 9.70 0.52
N GLY A 168 -3.51 10.68 1.32
CA GLY A 168 -4.87 11.20 1.27
C GLY A 168 -5.12 11.95 -0.03
N TRP A 169 -4.19 12.78 -0.51
CA TRP A 169 -4.41 13.58 -1.72
C TRP A 169 -4.38 12.76 -3.00
N THR A 170 -3.75 11.59 -3.00
CA THR A 170 -3.81 10.71 -4.18
C THR A 170 -4.99 9.76 -4.14
N SER A 171 -5.43 9.30 -2.96
CA SER A 171 -6.54 8.35 -2.86
C SER A 171 -7.32 8.49 -1.55
N PRO A 172 -8.67 8.49 -1.59
CA PRO A 172 -9.48 8.52 -0.37
C PRO A 172 -9.23 7.28 0.51
N VAL A 173 -9.14 6.09 -0.09
CA VAL A 173 -8.85 4.85 0.64
C VAL A 173 -7.41 4.89 1.18
N GLY A 174 -6.45 5.36 0.39
CA GLY A 174 -5.07 5.58 0.86
C GLY A 174 -5.00 6.49 2.09
N GLY A 175 -5.78 7.58 2.08
CA GLY A 175 -5.94 8.50 3.22
C GLY A 175 -6.53 7.83 4.46
N VAL A 176 -7.60 7.04 4.30
CA VAL A 176 -8.24 6.30 5.40
C VAL A 176 -7.27 5.27 6.00
N LEU A 177 -6.65 4.43 5.15
CA LEU A 177 -5.69 3.42 5.60
C LEU A 177 -4.51 4.05 6.34
N GLY A 178 -3.95 5.13 5.78
CA GLY A 178 -2.86 5.87 6.41
C GLY A 178 -3.25 6.48 7.76
N LEU A 179 -4.43 7.11 7.85
CA LEU A 179 -4.94 7.73 9.06
C LEU A 179 -5.16 6.71 10.17
N VAL A 180 -5.89 5.63 9.85
CA VAL A 180 -6.19 4.56 10.82
C VAL A 180 -4.90 3.91 11.30
N LEU A 181 -3.96 3.61 10.39
CA LEU A 181 -2.66 3.04 10.75
C LEU A 181 -1.89 3.95 11.71
N ALA A 182 -1.78 5.25 11.39
CA ALA A 182 -1.06 6.20 12.22
C ALA A 182 -1.69 6.32 13.62
N VAL A 183 -3.02 6.39 13.70
CA VAL A 183 -3.75 6.46 14.97
C VAL A 183 -3.57 5.17 15.77
N LEU A 184 -3.66 3.99 15.15
CA LEU A 184 -3.46 2.72 15.85
C LEU A 184 -2.05 2.60 16.45
N VAL A 185 -1.02 3.06 15.72
CA VAL A 185 0.36 3.08 16.22
C VAL A 185 0.54 4.08 17.37
N LEU A 186 -0.04 5.29 17.24
CA LEU A 186 0.17 6.38 18.21
C LEU A 186 -0.70 6.24 19.47
N ALA A 187 -1.97 5.86 19.35
CA ALA A 187 -2.97 5.99 20.42
C ALA A 187 -2.58 5.24 21.70
N ARG A 188 -1.88 4.11 21.58
CA ARG A 188 -1.47 3.30 22.75
C ARG A 188 -0.29 3.90 23.52
N ARG A 189 0.53 4.74 22.89
CA ARG A 189 1.80 5.24 23.46
C ARG A 189 1.87 6.76 23.59
N ASN A 190 1.13 7.50 22.76
CA ASN A 190 1.11 8.94 22.72
C ASN A 190 -0.25 9.47 22.22
N GLY A 191 -1.24 9.53 23.12
CA GLY A 191 -2.60 9.96 22.80
C GLY A 191 -2.69 11.40 22.27
N ARG A 192 -1.81 12.30 22.72
CA ARG A 192 -1.75 13.68 22.20
C ARG A 192 -1.32 13.70 20.74
N ALA A 193 -0.26 12.97 20.39
CA ALA A 193 0.17 12.85 18.99
C ALA A 193 -0.91 12.17 18.13
N ALA A 194 -1.59 11.15 18.67
CA ALA A 194 -2.70 10.49 17.98
C ALA A 194 -3.84 11.47 17.67
N LEU A 195 -4.22 12.33 18.63
CA LEU A 195 -5.24 13.35 18.42
C LEU A 195 -4.81 14.39 17.37
N VAL A 196 -3.56 14.87 17.43
CA VAL A 196 -3.06 15.83 16.43
C VAL A 196 -3.07 15.21 15.03
N VAL A 197 -2.62 13.96 14.89
CA VAL A 197 -2.64 13.25 13.61
C VAL A 197 -4.07 12.96 13.14
N LEU A 198 -4.99 12.65 14.06
CA LEU A 198 -6.41 12.47 13.74
C LEU A 198 -7.00 13.75 13.13
N LEU A 199 -6.82 14.88 13.80
CA LEU A 199 -7.31 16.18 13.34
C LEU A 199 -6.64 16.60 12.02
N ALA A 200 -5.33 16.45 11.90
CA ALA A 200 -4.60 16.74 10.67
C ALA A 200 -5.06 15.83 9.52
N GLY A 201 -5.34 14.56 9.79
CA GLY A 201 -5.84 13.60 8.82
C GLY A 201 -7.23 13.96 8.30
N ILE A 202 -8.12 14.43 9.17
CA ILE A 202 -9.44 14.95 8.75
C ILE A 202 -9.25 16.14 7.82
N VAL A 203 -8.38 17.10 8.18
CA VAL A 203 -8.09 18.29 7.36
C VAL A 203 -7.52 17.90 6.00
N VAL A 204 -6.55 16.98 5.97
CA VAL A 204 -5.92 16.48 4.73
C VAL A 204 -6.93 15.82 3.79
N ASN A 205 -7.93 15.14 4.34
CA ASN A 205 -8.95 14.43 3.57
C ASN A 205 -10.19 15.28 3.24
N LEU A 206 -10.23 16.57 3.62
CA LEU A 206 -11.32 17.48 3.25
C LEU A 206 -11.66 17.49 1.74
N PRO A 207 -10.69 17.39 0.80
CA PRO A 207 -10.99 17.31 -0.63
C PRO A 207 -11.92 16.15 -1.01
N TRP A 208 -11.98 15.09 -0.21
CA TRP A 208 -12.88 13.95 -0.42
C TRP A 208 -14.12 14.01 0.47
N ILE A 209 -13.93 14.42 1.73
CA ILE A 209 -15.01 14.49 2.73
C ILE A 209 -16.05 15.52 2.32
N ILE A 210 -15.63 16.72 1.87
CA ILE A 210 -16.55 17.80 1.53
C ILE A 210 -17.44 17.38 0.33
N PRO A 211 -16.90 16.97 -0.84
CA PRO A 211 -17.76 16.50 -1.93
C PRO A 211 -18.61 15.29 -1.55
N GLY A 212 -18.10 14.37 -0.72
CA GLY A 212 -18.86 13.20 -0.26
C GLY A 212 -20.07 13.56 0.61
N LEU A 213 -19.96 14.55 1.49
CA LEU A 213 -21.05 14.99 2.37
C LEU A 213 -22.09 15.86 1.66
N PHE A 214 -21.66 16.68 0.70
CA PHE A 214 -22.50 17.68 0.04
C PHE A 214 -22.94 17.27 -1.38
N ARG A 215 -22.76 16.00 -1.76
CA ARG A 215 -23.13 15.51 -3.08
C ARG A 215 -24.65 15.57 -3.31
N PRO A 216 -25.13 16.24 -4.37
CA PRO A 216 -26.51 16.12 -4.80
C PRO A 216 -26.77 14.69 -5.33
N GLY A 217 -27.73 13.96 -4.74
CA GLY A 217 -28.16 12.64 -5.20
C GLY A 217 -27.74 11.43 -4.35
N GLY A 218 -27.06 11.63 -3.21
CA GLY A 218 -26.70 10.54 -2.28
C GLY A 218 -25.41 9.79 -2.64
N PRO A 219 -25.09 8.70 -1.93
CA PRO A 219 -23.88 7.89 -2.15
C PRO A 219 -23.77 7.38 -3.60
N THR A 220 -22.55 7.34 -4.14
CA THR A 220 -22.26 6.74 -5.46
C THR A 220 -21.99 5.25 -5.39
N GLY A 221 -21.84 4.70 -4.19
CA GLY A 221 -21.76 3.27 -4.00
C GLY A 221 -23.14 2.73 -4.30
N SER A 222 -23.26 1.98 -5.38
CA SER A 222 -24.40 1.11 -5.61
C SER A 222 -24.01 -0.31 -5.23
N ALA A 223 -24.97 -1.13 -4.82
CA ALA A 223 -24.78 -2.58 -4.74
C ALA A 223 -24.08 -3.15 -5.99
N GLU A 224 -24.43 -2.65 -7.18
CA GLU A 224 -23.80 -3.01 -8.45
C GLU A 224 -22.29 -2.71 -8.49
N SER A 225 -21.85 -1.60 -7.86
CA SER A 225 -20.43 -1.24 -7.78
C SER A 225 -19.67 -2.20 -6.86
N VAL A 226 -20.27 -2.59 -5.74
CA VAL A 226 -19.67 -3.58 -4.83
C VAL A 226 -19.51 -4.92 -5.54
N GLU A 227 -20.53 -5.37 -6.27
CA GLU A 227 -20.45 -6.59 -7.07
C GLU A 227 -19.38 -6.50 -8.17
N ALA A 228 -19.34 -5.38 -8.90
CA ALA A 228 -18.42 -5.19 -10.02
C ALA A 228 -16.94 -5.10 -9.58
N PHE A 229 -16.67 -4.59 -8.38
CA PHE A 229 -15.31 -4.36 -7.85
C PHE A 229 -14.94 -5.30 -6.68
N ALA A 230 -15.76 -6.34 -6.45
CA ALA A 230 -15.50 -7.35 -5.46
C ALA A 230 -14.20 -8.12 -5.72
N VAL A 231 -13.59 -8.65 -4.64
CA VAL A 231 -12.44 -9.55 -4.78
C VAL A 231 -12.88 -10.87 -5.41
N ASN A 232 -12.20 -11.27 -6.47
CA ASN A 232 -12.52 -12.46 -7.25
C ASN A 232 -11.61 -13.65 -6.95
N ALA A 233 -12.10 -14.84 -7.32
CA ALA A 233 -11.32 -16.07 -7.29
C ALA A 233 -10.37 -16.14 -8.50
N GLU A 234 -9.19 -15.54 -8.37
CA GLU A 234 -8.11 -15.64 -9.36
C GLU A 234 -7.45 -17.04 -9.35
N THR A 235 -7.29 -17.61 -8.15
CA THR A 235 -6.59 -18.88 -7.94
C THR A 235 -7.55 -20.07 -7.74
N PRO A 236 -7.10 -21.32 -7.93
CA PRO A 236 -7.89 -22.51 -7.58
C PRO A 236 -8.25 -22.64 -6.09
N LEU A 237 -7.70 -21.78 -5.23
CA LEU A 237 -7.99 -21.72 -3.79
C LEU A 237 -9.21 -20.83 -3.48
N GLY A 238 -9.93 -20.39 -4.50
CA GLY A 238 -11.12 -19.54 -4.38
C GLY A 238 -10.80 -18.11 -3.96
N VAL A 239 -11.84 -17.35 -3.61
CA VAL A 239 -11.74 -15.94 -3.19
C VAL A 239 -10.80 -15.79 -1.98
N ILE A 240 -10.95 -16.68 -0.99
CA ILE A 240 -10.17 -16.62 0.25
C ILE A 240 -8.67 -16.82 -0.03
N GLY A 241 -8.30 -17.85 -0.79
CA GLY A 241 -6.90 -18.10 -1.11
C GLY A 241 -6.30 -17.02 -2.01
N SER A 242 -7.10 -16.46 -2.94
CA SER A 242 -6.68 -15.35 -3.79
C SER A 242 -6.38 -14.11 -2.95
N ALA A 243 -7.30 -13.71 -2.06
CA ALA A 243 -7.13 -12.58 -1.15
C ALA A 243 -5.95 -12.76 -0.18
N LEU A 244 -5.80 -13.93 0.44
CA LEU A 244 -4.69 -14.24 1.36
C LEU A 244 -3.33 -14.15 0.65
N THR A 245 -3.29 -14.52 -0.62
CA THR A 245 -2.08 -14.42 -1.46
C THR A 245 -1.99 -13.11 -2.24
N LEU A 246 -2.74 -12.09 -1.82
CA LEU A 246 -2.72 -10.70 -2.30
C LEU A 246 -3.19 -10.49 -3.74
N GLY A 247 -3.96 -11.41 -4.32
CA GLY A 247 -4.54 -11.25 -5.66
C GLY A 247 -6.06 -11.21 -5.62
N GLY A 248 -6.67 -11.33 -6.79
CA GLY A 248 -8.13 -11.35 -6.94
C GLY A 248 -8.73 -9.97 -7.21
N VAL A 249 -8.03 -9.08 -7.91
CA VAL A 249 -8.63 -7.91 -8.53
C VAL A 249 -9.88 -8.28 -9.35
N TRP A 250 -10.85 -7.38 -9.47
CA TRP A 250 -12.08 -7.68 -10.21
C TRP A 250 -11.86 -7.88 -11.71
N ASP A 251 -10.81 -7.26 -12.28
CA ASP A 251 -10.50 -7.33 -13.70
C ASP A 251 -9.61 -8.55 -14.03
N SER A 252 -10.20 -9.58 -14.64
CA SER A 252 -9.48 -10.79 -15.01
C SER A 252 -8.36 -10.56 -16.03
N ALA A 253 -8.37 -9.46 -16.79
CA ALA A 253 -7.27 -9.10 -17.68
C ALA A 253 -6.00 -8.64 -16.94
N ALA A 254 -6.13 -8.32 -15.64
CA ALA A 254 -5.04 -7.89 -14.77
C ALA A 254 -4.43 -9.03 -13.94
N TYR A 255 -5.00 -10.24 -13.97
CA TYR A 255 -4.50 -11.40 -13.22
C TYR A 255 -3.03 -11.70 -13.49
N VAL A 256 -2.30 -12.16 -12.47
CA VAL A 256 -0.89 -12.50 -12.65
C VAL A 256 -0.80 -13.83 -13.40
N PRO A 257 -0.04 -13.89 -14.52
CA PRO A 257 0.10 -15.13 -15.27
C PRO A 257 0.60 -16.30 -14.42
N GLY A 258 -0.06 -17.46 -14.55
CA GLY A 258 0.32 -18.72 -13.91
C GLY A 258 -0.25 -18.96 -12.50
N ARG A 259 -1.03 -18.02 -11.94
CA ARG A 259 -1.69 -18.18 -10.63
C ARG A 259 -2.94 -19.07 -10.65
N ASP A 260 -3.43 -19.38 -11.84
CA ASP A 260 -4.42 -20.43 -12.12
C ASP A 260 -3.87 -21.85 -11.87
N ASN A 261 -2.55 -22.01 -11.76
CA ASN A 261 -1.92 -23.27 -11.39
C ASN A 261 -1.96 -23.52 -9.88
N ILE A 262 -2.51 -24.66 -9.45
CA ILE A 262 -2.64 -25.03 -8.04
C ILE A 262 -1.30 -25.07 -7.29
N VAL A 263 -0.20 -25.51 -7.93
CA VAL A 263 1.11 -25.58 -7.29
C VAL A 263 1.62 -24.17 -7.01
N VAL A 264 1.48 -23.25 -7.97
CA VAL A 264 1.85 -21.84 -7.79
C VAL A 264 1.02 -21.21 -6.68
N ALA A 265 -0.29 -21.46 -6.65
CA ALA A 265 -1.19 -20.97 -5.61
C ALA A 265 -0.82 -21.50 -4.22
N LEU A 266 -0.50 -22.80 -4.09
CA LEU A 266 -0.07 -23.41 -2.84
C LEU A 266 1.29 -22.87 -2.37
N VAL A 267 2.24 -22.65 -3.28
CA VAL A 267 3.53 -22.02 -2.93
C VAL A 267 3.33 -20.59 -2.43
N ALA A 268 2.48 -19.80 -3.10
CA ALA A 268 2.14 -18.45 -2.67
C ALA A 268 1.45 -18.45 -1.28
N LEU A 269 0.57 -19.42 -1.02
CA LEU A 269 -0.04 -19.60 0.28
C LEU A 269 0.99 -19.97 1.36
N LEU A 270 1.92 -20.88 1.07
CA LEU A 270 3.01 -21.23 2.00
C LEU A 270 3.90 -20.03 2.31
N LEU A 271 4.23 -19.20 1.31
CA LEU A 271 4.97 -17.96 1.51
C LEU A 271 4.20 -16.97 2.38
N THR A 272 2.88 -16.87 2.19
CA THR A 272 2.00 -16.05 3.03
C THR A 272 2.01 -16.55 4.47
N LEU A 273 1.86 -17.84 4.70
CA LEU A 273 1.90 -18.44 6.05
C LEU A 273 3.27 -18.25 6.72
N ALA A 274 4.36 -18.40 5.97
CA ALA A 274 5.71 -18.15 6.47
C ALA A 274 5.90 -16.67 6.85
N ALA A 275 5.42 -15.74 6.02
CA ALA A 275 5.43 -14.32 6.34
C ALA A 275 4.60 -14.01 7.59
N LEU A 276 3.39 -14.57 7.72
CA LEU A 276 2.56 -14.45 8.93
C LEU A 276 3.27 -15.00 10.17
N ALA A 277 3.94 -16.14 10.09
CA ALA A 277 4.77 -16.64 11.19
C ALA A 277 5.92 -15.67 11.53
N GLY A 278 6.52 -15.05 10.52
CA GLY A 278 7.50 -13.99 10.67
C GLY A 278 6.95 -12.73 11.36
N THR A 279 5.66 -12.44 11.26
CA THR A 279 5.04 -11.32 12.01
C THR A 279 5.05 -11.57 13.52
N ALA A 280 4.81 -12.82 13.94
CA ALA A 280 4.89 -13.18 15.36
C ALA A 280 6.32 -13.03 15.89
N LEU A 281 7.32 -13.36 15.06
CA LEU A 281 8.73 -13.10 15.36
C LEU A 281 9.02 -11.60 15.47
N ALA A 282 8.54 -10.80 14.52
CA ALA A 282 8.70 -9.35 14.51
C ALA A 282 8.06 -8.70 15.75
N ALA A 283 6.87 -9.15 16.16
CA ALA A 283 6.20 -8.66 17.35
C ALA A 283 7.03 -8.96 18.62
N ARG A 284 7.62 -10.16 18.72
CA ARG A 284 8.41 -10.58 19.88
C ARG A 284 9.79 -9.91 19.97
N ARG A 285 10.46 -9.71 18.83
CA ARG A 285 11.88 -9.29 18.79
C ARG A 285 12.11 -7.84 18.38
N TRP A 286 11.10 -7.17 17.82
CA TRP A 286 11.25 -5.81 17.30
C TRP A 286 10.27 -4.81 17.93
N ASP A 287 8.98 -4.87 17.59
CA ASP A 287 7.98 -3.92 18.13
C ASP A 287 6.55 -4.48 18.05
N ALA A 288 6.10 -5.12 19.13
CA ALA A 288 4.73 -5.67 19.22
C ALA A 288 3.63 -4.62 19.00
N GLY A 289 3.85 -3.36 19.38
CA GLY A 289 2.84 -2.31 19.24
C GLY A 289 2.61 -1.93 17.78
N THR A 290 3.71 -1.68 17.05
CA THR A 290 3.64 -1.34 15.62
C THR A 290 3.17 -2.53 14.78
N VAL A 291 3.69 -3.74 15.04
CA VAL A 291 3.24 -4.95 14.34
C VAL A 291 1.76 -5.24 14.62
N GLY A 292 1.33 -5.09 15.88
CA GLY A 292 -0.07 -5.27 16.25
C GLY A 292 -1.01 -4.26 15.57
N ALA A 293 -0.60 -2.99 15.44
CA ALA A 293 -1.37 -1.99 14.72
C ALA A 293 -1.53 -2.33 13.23
N ILE A 294 -0.44 -2.74 12.56
CA ILE A 294 -0.48 -3.19 11.17
C ILE A 294 -1.37 -4.45 11.04
N ALA A 295 -1.25 -5.40 11.96
CA ALA A 295 -2.02 -6.64 11.94
C ALA A 295 -3.52 -6.40 12.13
N VAL A 296 -3.91 -5.52 13.06
CA VAL A 296 -5.32 -5.14 13.25
C VAL A 296 -5.89 -4.54 11.97
N LEU A 297 -5.17 -3.61 11.34
CA LEU A 297 -5.63 -2.99 10.10
C LEU A 297 -5.68 -4.00 8.93
N ALA A 298 -4.72 -4.93 8.86
CA ALA A 298 -4.72 -6.01 7.88
C ALA A 298 -5.90 -6.97 8.04
N VAL A 299 -6.27 -7.32 9.28
CA VAL A 299 -7.44 -8.16 9.56
C VAL A 299 -8.72 -7.42 9.18
N ILE A 300 -8.86 -6.15 9.56
CA ILE A 300 -10.03 -5.34 9.19
C ILE A 300 -10.16 -5.27 7.67
N GLY A 301 -9.07 -4.95 6.96
CA GLY A 301 -9.08 -4.85 5.50
C GLY A 301 -9.38 -6.18 4.80
N LEU A 302 -8.79 -7.28 5.28
CA LEU A 302 -9.08 -8.61 4.76
C LEU A 302 -10.54 -9.01 5.00
N VAL A 303 -11.10 -8.69 6.17
CA VAL A 303 -12.53 -8.95 6.46
C VAL A 303 -13.42 -8.16 5.51
N ILE A 304 -13.15 -6.86 5.28
CA ILE A 304 -13.91 -6.05 4.31
C ILE A 304 -13.84 -6.68 2.91
N ALA A 305 -12.64 -7.02 2.45
CA ALA A 305 -12.41 -7.64 1.15
C ALA A 305 -13.19 -8.96 0.98
N LEU A 306 -13.16 -9.84 1.99
CA LEU A 306 -13.86 -11.12 1.96
C LEU A 306 -15.38 -10.96 2.08
N LEU A 307 -15.87 -10.01 2.89
CA LEU A 307 -17.30 -9.77 3.02
C LEU A 307 -17.91 -9.35 1.68
N GLY A 308 -17.24 -8.49 0.91
CA GLY A 308 -17.67 -8.10 -0.44
C GLY A 308 -17.43 -9.17 -1.52
N GLY A 309 -16.33 -9.93 -1.40
CA GLY A 309 -15.96 -10.98 -2.35
C GLY A 309 -16.82 -12.24 -2.30
N LEU A 310 -17.40 -12.56 -1.15
CA LEU A 310 -18.21 -13.77 -0.95
C LEU A 310 -19.71 -13.48 -1.13
N GLU A 311 -20.35 -14.22 -2.03
CA GLU A 311 -21.79 -14.08 -2.35
C GLU A 311 -22.68 -14.09 -1.10
N ALA A 312 -22.40 -14.98 -0.14
CA ALA A 312 -23.21 -15.12 1.07
C ALA A 312 -23.17 -13.90 2.01
N THR A 313 -22.15 -13.03 1.90
CA THR A 313 -21.95 -11.89 2.80
C THR A 313 -21.95 -10.54 2.09
N ARG A 314 -21.96 -10.53 0.76
CA ARG A 314 -21.81 -9.32 -0.06
C ARG A 314 -22.83 -8.24 0.26
N SER A 315 -24.07 -8.63 0.54
CA SER A 315 -25.17 -7.72 0.89
C SER A 315 -24.87 -6.82 2.09
N LEU A 316 -23.96 -7.22 2.99
CA LEU A 316 -23.49 -6.38 4.08
C LEU A 316 -22.68 -5.18 3.58
N ILE A 317 -21.79 -5.39 2.60
CA ILE A 317 -20.98 -4.31 2.02
C ILE A 317 -21.84 -3.46 1.08
N GLU A 318 -22.75 -4.08 0.31
CA GLU A 318 -23.73 -3.37 -0.52
C GLU A 318 -24.57 -2.40 0.32
N SER A 319 -25.16 -2.87 1.41
CA SER A 319 -25.97 -2.02 2.31
C SER A 319 -25.14 -0.87 2.90
N LEU A 320 -23.87 -1.13 3.29
CA LEU A 320 -23.00 -0.07 3.79
C LEU A 320 -22.64 0.95 2.69
N ALA A 321 -22.45 0.50 1.45
CA ALA A 321 -22.13 1.36 0.33
C ALA A 321 -23.33 2.26 -0.05
N ASP A 322 -24.54 1.71 0.02
CA ASP A 322 -25.80 2.40 -0.31
C ASP A 322 -26.26 3.35 0.81
N ASP A 323 -26.17 2.93 2.09
CA ASP A 323 -26.81 3.64 3.21
C ASP A 323 -25.88 4.58 3.98
N VAL A 324 -24.56 4.35 3.96
CA VAL A 324 -23.61 5.11 4.78
C VAL A 324 -22.90 6.18 3.96
N PRO A 325 -22.91 7.46 4.38
CA PRO A 325 -22.09 8.48 3.75
C PRO A 325 -20.62 8.09 3.71
N GLY A 326 -20.06 8.02 2.50
CA GLY A 326 -18.68 7.56 2.28
C GLY A 326 -18.53 6.04 2.16
N GLY A 327 -19.58 5.24 2.31
CA GLY A 327 -19.56 3.78 2.18
C GLY A 327 -19.10 3.29 0.80
N ALA A 328 -19.23 4.11 -0.24
CA ALA A 328 -18.73 3.82 -1.59
C ALA A 328 -17.23 3.44 -1.64
N VAL A 329 -16.42 3.88 -0.67
CA VAL A 329 -15.00 3.48 -0.56
C VAL A 329 -14.80 1.99 -0.25
N LEU A 330 -15.86 1.28 0.15
CA LEU A 330 -15.86 -0.15 0.41
C LEU A 330 -16.13 -0.98 -0.85
N ALA A 331 -16.52 -0.35 -1.96
CA ALA A 331 -16.93 -1.05 -3.19
C ALA A 331 -15.77 -1.83 -3.83
N ASP A 332 -14.59 -1.19 -3.95
CA ASP A 332 -13.37 -1.90 -4.30
C ASP A 332 -12.89 -2.69 -3.09
N GLY A 333 -13.14 -4.00 -3.10
CA GLY A 333 -12.69 -4.88 -2.02
C GLY A 333 -11.17 -5.13 -2.04
N HIS A 334 -10.55 -5.07 -3.22
CA HIS A 334 -9.15 -5.43 -3.38
C HIS A 334 -8.23 -4.43 -2.69
N VAL A 335 -8.46 -3.12 -2.80
CA VAL A 335 -7.62 -2.08 -2.14
C VAL A 335 -7.46 -2.26 -0.63
N TRP A 336 -8.45 -2.88 0.03
CA TRP A 336 -8.41 -3.17 1.46
C TRP A 336 -7.41 -4.27 1.84
N LEU A 337 -6.81 -4.96 0.87
CA LEU A 337 -5.69 -5.90 1.09
C LEU A 337 -4.33 -5.20 1.25
N ALA A 338 -4.22 -3.90 0.98
CA ALA A 338 -2.96 -3.15 1.11
C ALA A 338 -2.27 -3.29 2.49
N PRO A 339 -2.98 -3.24 3.63
CA PRO A 339 -2.36 -3.42 4.94
C PRO A 339 -1.91 -4.86 5.18
N LEU A 340 -2.58 -5.86 4.58
CA LEU A 340 -2.12 -7.26 4.60
C LEU A 340 -0.78 -7.38 3.88
N ALA A 341 -0.61 -6.74 2.72
CA ALA A 341 0.67 -6.72 2.03
C ALA A 341 1.80 -6.11 2.89
N LEU A 342 1.52 -5.04 3.64
CA LEU A 342 2.49 -4.45 4.56
C LEU A 342 2.82 -5.39 5.72
N LEU A 343 1.81 -6.04 6.31
CA LEU A 343 2.00 -7.04 7.37
C LEU A 343 2.90 -8.18 6.90
N LEU A 344 2.60 -8.75 5.72
CA LEU A 344 3.38 -9.83 5.13
C LEU A 344 4.80 -9.39 4.80
N ALA A 345 5.01 -8.17 4.29
CA ALA A 345 6.36 -7.64 4.06
C ALA A 345 7.18 -7.52 5.36
N VAL A 346 6.58 -7.03 6.44
CA VAL A 346 7.22 -6.96 7.77
C VAL A 346 7.60 -8.35 8.27
N GLY A 347 6.67 -9.30 8.19
CA GLY A 347 6.90 -10.67 8.63
C GLY A 347 7.95 -11.41 7.79
N PHE A 348 7.87 -11.31 6.47
CA PHE A 348 8.83 -11.88 5.54
C PHE A 348 10.23 -11.31 5.77
N GLY A 349 10.36 -10.00 5.95
CA GLY A 349 11.61 -9.35 6.29
C GLY A 349 12.21 -9.86 7.60
N ALA A 350 11.42 -9.93 8.67
CA ALA A 350 11.87 -10.44 9.96
C ALA A 350 12.33 -11.90 9.88
N LEU A 351 11.60 -12.76 9.16
CA LEU A 351 11.96 -14.16 8.95
C LEU A 351 13.26 -14.30 8.15
N ALA A 352 13.39 -13.59 7.03
CA ALA A 352 14.60 -13.61 6.21
C ALA A 352 15.83 -13.12 6.98
N GLY A 353 15.66 -12.09 7.81
CA GLY A 353 16.70 -11.59 8.70
C GLY A 353 17.18 -12.65 9.70
N LEU A 354 16.26 -13.41 10.28
CA LEU A 354 16.58 -14.51 11.20
C LEU A 354 17.34 -15.64 10.52
N VAL A 355 16.82 -16.11 9.37
CA VAL A 355 17.47 -17.18 8.60
C VAL A 355 18.90 -16.77 8.21
N ALA A 356 19.10 -15.52 7.78
CA ALA A 356 20.43 -15.01 7.45
C ALA A 356 21.39 -14.99 8.65
N THR A 357 20.90 -14.65 9.85
CA THR A 357 21.72 -14.70 11.06
C THR A 357 22.10 -16.13 11.45
N GLU A 358 21.15 -17.08 11.41
CA GLU A 358 21.42 -18.48 11.78
C GLU A 358 22.38 -19.17 10.79
N VAL A 359 22.24 -18.89 9.49
CA VAL A 359 23.15 -19.41 8.47
C VAL A 359 24.57 -18.85 8.64
N GLY A 360 24.69 -17.56 8.93
CA GLY A 360 25.98 -16.90 9.18
C GLY A 360 26.70 -17.47 10.40
N GLU A 361 25.98 -17.74 11.49
CA GLU A 361 26.53 -18.35 12.71
C GLU A 361 27.01 -19.78 12.47
N ARG A 362 26.24 -20.60 11.73
CA ARG A 362 26.65 -21.97 11.37
C ARG A 362 27.88 -22.00 10.47
N ALA A 363 27.96 -21.09 9.50
CA ALA A 363 29.11 -20.98 8.60
C ALA A 363 30.38 -20.48 9.32
N GLY A 364 30.24 -19.55 10.27
CA GLY A 364 31.34 -19.04 11.09
C GLY A 364 31.83 -20.05 12.13
N GLY A 365 30.94 -20.85 12.73
CA GLY A 365 31.30 -21.91 13.67
C GLY A 365 32.07 -23.06 13.04
N GLY A 366 31.83 -23.37 11.76
CA GLY A 366 32.59 -24.39 11.01
C GLY A 366 34.03 -23.99 10.70
N LEU A 367 34.34 -22.69 10.64
CA LEU A 367 35.68 -22.16 10.38
C LEU A 367 36.58 -22.09 11.62
N VAL A 368 36.01 -22.23 12.83
CA VAL A 368 36.77 -22.32 14.09
C VAL A 368 37.02 -23.78 14.50
N ALA A 369 36.40 -24.74 13.80
CA ALA A 369 36.53 -26.18 14.04
C ALA A 369 37.45 -26.90 13.02
N LEU A 370 38.15 -26.15 12.16
CA LEU A 370 39.20 -26.60 11.24
C LEU A 370 40.51 -25.90 11.61
#